data_AF-A0A3N0Z5F4-F1
#
_entry.id   AF-A0A3N0Z5F4-F1
#
_cell.length_a   1.000
_cell.length_b   1.000
_cell.length_c   1.000
_cell.angle_alpha   90.00
_cell.angle_beta   90.00
_cell.angle_gamma   90.00
#
_symmetry.space_group_name_H-M   'P 1'
#
loop_
_entity.id
_entity.type
_entity.pdbx_description
1 polymer ?
#
loop_
_entity_poly.entity_id
_entity_poly.type
_entity_poly.pdbx_seq_one_letter_code
_entity_poly.pdbx_strand_id
1 'polypeptide(L)'
;MFLANHRTELIQRVTRVMPIVDELLAQHKLNYQTYARIRRAPTNQEQMTELYKALDEGEYDNTAFYSALRKYEPHLFCYLGKDLTENKLKV
;
A
#
# COMPACT_ATOMS: atom_id res chain seq x y z
N MET A 1 -4.07 -7.53 10.41
CA MET A 1 -3.06 -7.92 9.40
C MET A 1 -2.20 -6.70 9.09
N PHE A 2 -0.93 -6.86 8.72
CA PHE A 2 0.06 -5.77 8.52
C PHE A 2 -0.49 -4.53 7.78
N LEU A 3 -1.09 -4.72 6.61
CA LEU A 3 -1.60 -3.61 5.78
C LEU A 3 -2.73 -2.80 6.44
N ALA A 4 -3.58 -3.47 7.23
CA ALA A 4 -4.66 -2.83 7.98
C ALA A 4 -4.13 -2.14 9.24
N ASN A 5 -3.19 -2.79 9.93
CA ASN A 5 -2.60 -2.27 11.17
C ASN A 5 -1.74 -1.01 10.95
N HIS A 6 -1.15 -0.86 9.75
CA HIS A 6 -0.28 0.26 9.41
C HIS A 6 -0.89 1.18 8.34
N ARG A 7 -2.22 1.14 8.14
CA ARG A 7 -2.88 1.89 7.07
C ARG A 7 -2.53 3.39 7.11
N THR A 8 -2.59 3.99 8.29
CA THR A 8 -2.32 5.42 8.49
C THR A 8 -0.89 5.76 8.11
N GLU A 9 0.08 5.00 8.61
CA GLU A 9 1.49 5.20 8.32
C GLU A 9 1.80 5.00 6.84
N LEU A 10 1.18 3.99 6.22
CA LEU A 10 1.36 3.70 4.80
C LEU A 10 0.77 4.81 3.91
N ILE A 11 -0.41 5.33 4.24
CA ILE A 11 -0.99 6.48 3.53
C ILE A 11 -0.08 7.70 3.64
N GLN A 12 0.48 7.97 4.83
CA GLN A 12 1.25 9.19 5.07
C GLN A 12 2.69 9.13 4.55
N ARG A 13 3.31 7.95 4.54
CA ARG A 13 4.77 7.81 4.36
C ARG A 13 5.20 7.12 3.07
N VAL A 14 4.31 6.42 2.37
CA VAL A 14 4.67 5.87 1.06
C VAL A 14 4.88 7.01 0.08
N THR A 15 6.01 6.99 -0.62
CA THR A 15 6.39 8.00 -1.61
C THR A 15 6.42 7.44 -3.03
N ARG A 16 6.55 6.11 -3.17
CA ARG A 16 6.61 5.37 -4.43
C ARG A 16 5.29 4.66 -4.72
N VAL A 17 4.19 5.43 -4.70
CA VAL A 17 2.84 4.90 -4.91
C VAL A 17 2.64 4.40 -6.34
N MET A 18 3.02 5.21 -7.35
CA MET A 18 2.85 4.82 -8.75
C MET A 18 3.62 3.56 -9.14
N PRO A 19 4.89 3.36 -8.74
CA PRO A 19 5.57 2.07 -8.96
C PRO A 19 4.85 0.85 -8.37
N ILE A 20 4.24 0.97 -7.18
CA ILE A 20 3.42 -0.09 -6.58
C ILE A 20 2.20 -0.36 -7.47
N VAL A 21 1.50 0.71 -7.86
CA VAL A 21 0.26 0.65 -8.66
C VAL A 21 0.52 0.10 -10.08
N ASP A 22 1.63 0.49 -10.71
CA ASP A 22 2.06 -0.02 -12.02
C ASP A 22 2.36 -1.52 -11.95
N GLU A 23 2.98 -2.01 -10.87
CA GLU A 23 3.23 -3.45 -10.67
C GLU A 23 1.92 -4.23 -10.48
N LEU A 24 0.98 -3.69 -9.70
CA LEU A 24 -0.33 -4.32 -9.52
C LEU A 24 -1.11 -4.40 -10.83
N LEU A 25 -1.04 -3.35 -11.67
CA LEU A 25 -1.64 -3.35 -13.00
C LEU A 25 -0.97 -4.39 -13.91
N ALA A 26 0.37 -4.43 -13.93
CA ALA A 26 1.14 -5.37 -14.75
C ALA A 26 0.88 -6.85 -14.39
N GLN A 27 0.55 -7.13 -13.13
CA GLN A 27 0.18 -8.46 -12.65
C GLN A 27 -1.30 -8.79 -12.86
N HIS A 28 -2.08 -7.93 -13.53
CA HIS A 28 -3.53 -8.02 -13.66
C HIS A 28 -4.27 -8.12 -12.32
N LYS A 29 -3.67 -7.56 -11.26
CA LYS A 29 -4.25 -7.51 -9.91
C LYS A 29 -5.05 -6.25 -9.67
N LEU A 30 -4.87 -5.21 -10.49
CA LEU A 30 -5.61 -3.96 -10.44
C LEU A 30 -6.25 -3.69 -11.80
N ASN A 31 -7.51 -3.26 -11.81
CA ASN A 31 -8.19 -2.89 -13.05
C ASN A 31 -7.75 -1.48 -13.53
N TYR A 32 -7.93 -1.22 -14.83
CA TYR A 32 -7.51 0.04 -15.44
C TYR A 32 -8.29 1.27 -14.94
N GLN A 33 -9.57 1.12 -14.58
CA GLN A 33 -10.39 2.22 -14.06
C GLN A 33 -9.84 2.71 -12.72
N THR A 34 -9.53 1.78 -11.82
CA THR A 34 -8.92 2.05 -10.52
C THR A 34 -7.51 2.61 -10.67
N TYR A 35 -6.71 2.06 -11.59
CA TYR A 35 -5.42 2.64 -11.96
C TYR A 35 -5.55 4.12 -12.37
N ALA A 36 -6.48 4.43 -13.28
CA ALA A 36 -6.68 5.79 -13.77
C ALA A 36 -7.18 6.74 -12.67
N ARG A 37 -8.03 6.25 -11.75
CA ARG A 37 -8.47 6.99 -10.55
C ARG A 37 -7.29 7.35 -9.66
N ILE A 38 -6.45 6.36 -9.32
CA ILE A 38 -5.26 6.57 -8.50
C ILE A 38 -4.29 7.54 -9.19
N ARG A 39 -3.95 7.32 -10.46
CA ARG A 39 -3.01 8.17 -11.20
C ARG A 39 -3.41 9.65 -11.28
N ARG A 40 -4.73 9.94 -11.23
CA ARG A 40 -5.25 11.31 -11.25
C ARG A 40 -5.13 12.03 -9.91
N ALA A 41 -4.92 11.31 -8.81
CA ALA A 41 -4.77 11.93 -7.51
C ALA A 41 -3.46 12.76 -7.44
N PRO A 42 -3.53 14.02 -6.96
CA PRO A 42 -2.44 14.99 -7.04
C PRO A 42 -1.27 14.71 -6.08
N THR A 43 -1.51 13.97 -5.00
CA THR A 43 -0.49 13.70 -3.97
C THR A 43 -0.34 12.21 -3.72
N ASN A 44 0.83 11.79 -3.23
CA ASN A 44 1.08 10.40 -2.86
C ASN A 44 0.10 9.91 -1.78
N GLN A 45 -0.27 10.78 -0.83
CA GLN A 45 -1.24 10.46 0.21
C GLN A 45 -2.63 10.20 -0.37
N GLU A 46 -3.07 11.04 -1.31
CA GLU A 46 -4.36 10.85 -1.99
C GLU A 46 -4.33 9.62 -2.91
N GLN A 47 -3.22 9.36 -3.60
CA GLN A 47 -3.02 8.15 -4.39
C GLN A 47 -3.13 6.88 -3.51
N MET A 48 -2.46 6.86 -2.35
CA MET A 48 -2.58 5.76 -1.40
C MET A 48 -3.97 5.62 -0.82
N THR A 49 -4.66 6.74 -0.60
CA THR A 49 -6.05 6.73 -0.13
C THR A 49 -6.97 6.06 -1.16
N GLU A 50 -6.85 6.41 -2.44
CA GLU A 50 -7.59 5.76 -3.53
C GLU A 50 -7.22 4.28 -3.68
N LEU A 51 -5.93 3.93 -3.52
CA LEU A 51 -5.49 2.54 -3.51
C LEU A 51 -6.09 1.75 -2.34
N TYR A 52 -6.22 2.34 -1.15
CA TYR A 52 -6.89 1.66 -0.03
C TYR A 52 -8.41 1.59 -0.19
N LYS A 53 -9.06 2.58 -0.84
CA LYS A 53 -10.49 2.49 -1.16
C LYS A 53 -10.78 1.28 -2.06
N ALA A 54 -9.96 1.10 -3.10
CA ALA A 54 -10.05 -0.06 -3.97
C ALA A 54 -9.81 -1.38 -3.23
N LEU A 55 -8.99 -1.37 -2.16
CA LEU A 55 -8.79 -2.55 -1.31
C LEU A 55 -10.04 -2.88 -0.51
N ASP A 56 -10.64 -1.85 0.10
CA ASP A 56 -11.85 -1.96 0.89
C ASP A 56 -13.04 -2.42 0.02
N GLU A 57 -13.05 -2.03 -1.27
CA GLU A 57 -13.99 -2.46 -2.31
C GLU A 57 -13.72 -3.90 -2.82
N GLY A 58 -12.62 -4.54 -2.40
CA GLY A 58 -12.25 -5.90 -2.80
C GLY A 58 -11.72 -6.00 -4.24
N GLU A 59 -11.26 -4.89 -4.82
CA GLU A 59 -10.87 -4.81 -6.23
C GLU A 59 -9.49 -5.41 -6.53
N TYR A 60 -8.68 -5.75 -5.50
CA TYR A 60 -7.36 -6.36 -5.71
C TYR A 60 -6.87 -7.25 -4.55
N ASP A 61 -5.83 -8.02 -4.87
CA ASP A 61 -5.18 -9.00 -4.00
C ASP A 61 -4.25 -8.34 -2.98
N ASN A 62 -4.61 -8.43 -1.69
CA ASN A 62 -3.81 -7.98 -0.55
C ASN A 62 -2.36 -8.49 -0.58
N THR A 63 -2.14 -9.69 -1.10
CA THR A 63 -0.81 -10.33 -1.16
C THR A 63 0.10 -9.66 -2.18
N ALA A 64 -0.48 -9.26 -3.31
CA ALA A 64 0.25 -8.55 -4.35
C ALA A 64 0.67 -7.16 -3.86
N PHE A 65 -0.24 -6.44 -3.18
CA PHE A 65 0.09 -5.14 -2.60
C PHE A 65 1.14 -5.23 -1.50
N TYR A 66 1.03 -6.22 -0.61
CA TYR A 66 2.07 -6.48 0.39
C TYR A 66 3.45 -6.73 -0.23
N SER A 67 3.50 -7.52 -1.31
CA SER A 67 4.74 -7.85 -2.02
C SER A 67 5.34 -6.63 -2.72
N ALA A 68 4.51 -5.85 -3.41
CA ALA A 68 4.92 -4.61 -4.06
C ALA A 68 5.43 -3.58 -3.04
N LEU A 69 4.75 -3.43 -1.91
CA LEU A 69 5.17 -2.54 -0.82
C LEU A 69 6.55 -2.92 -0.28
N ARG A 70 6.79 -4.22 -0.02
CA ARG A 70 8.09 -4.72 0.44
C ARG A 70 9.21 -4.45 -0.59
N LYS A 71 8.88 -4.47 -1.88
CA LYS A 71 9.83 -4.25 -2.97
C LYS A 71 10.17 -2.78 -3.17
N TYR A 72 9.18 -1.89 -3.23
CA TYR A 72 9.39 -0.49 -3.57
C TYR A 72 9.71 0.40 -2.38
N GLU A 73 9.22 0.03 -1.19
CA GLU A 73 9.38 0.78 0.06
C GLU A 73 10.01 -0.08 1.18
N PRO A 74 11.17 -0.73 0.95
CA PRO A 74 11.74 -1.71 1.88
C PRO A 74 12.09 -1.11 3.24
N HIS A 75 12.50 0.16 3.28
CA HIS A 75 12.84 0.85 4.53
C HIS A 75 11.61 1.11 5.39
N LEU A 76 10.54 1.65 4.80
CA LEU A 76 9.27 1.87 5.49
C LEU A 76 8.66 0.53 5.94
N PHE A 77 8.69 -0.47 5.06
CA PHE A 77 8.22 -1.80 5.39
C PHE A 77 8.96 -2.42 6.58
N CYS A 78 10.29 -2.31 6.59
CA CYS A 78 11.13 -2.80 7.70
C CYS A 78 10.85 -2.02 9.01
N TYR A 79 10.71 -0.69 8.93
CA TYR A 79 10.37 0.15 10.07
C TYR A 79 9.04 -0.27 10.71
N LEU A 80 7.97 -0.38 9.90
CA LEU A 80 6.64 -0.79 10.38
C LEU A 80 6.62 -2.25 10.88
N GLY A 81 7.44 -3.12 10.28
CA GLY A 81 7.60 -4.50 10.73
C GLY A 81 8.23 -4.61 12.13
N LYS A 82 9.11 -3.68 12.49
CA LYS A 82 9.73 -3.61 13.82
C LYS A 82 8.77 -3.05 14.88
N ASP A 83 7.90 -2.10 14.53
CA ASP A 83 6.86 -1.59 15.42
C ASP A 83 5.94 -2.70 15.95
N LEU A 84 5.70 -3.76 15.15
CA LEU A 84 4.95 -4.96 15.57
C LEU A 84 5.73 -5.84 16.56
N THR A 85 7.06 -5.86 16.52
CA THR A 85 7.89 -6.63 17.44
C THR A 85 8.11 -5.91 18.77
N GLU A 86 8.22 -4.57 18.75
CA GLU A 86 8.42 -3.77 19.96
C GLU A 86 7.12 -3.60 20.76
N ASN A 87 5.95 -3.50 20.10
CA ASN A 87 4.66 -3.49 20.80
C ASN A 87 4.25 -4.83 21.42
N LYS A 88 4.87 -5.95 21.03
CA LYS A 88 4.64 -7.26 21.67
C LYS A 88 5.44 -7.48 22.96
N LEU A 89 6.42 -6.60 23.25
CA LEU A 89 7.26 -6.68 24.45
C LEU A 89 6.77 -5.75 25.58
N LYS A 90 5.65 -5.04 25.39
CA LYS A 90 5.02 -4.17 26.40
C LYS A 90 3.78 -4.79 27.05
N VAL A 91 3.84 -6.09 27.37
CA VAL A 91 2.81 -6.82 28.13
C VAL A 91 3.40 -7.39 29.42
#